data_AF-A0A2N9FHZ4-F1
#
_entry.id   AF-A0A2N9FHZ4-F1
#
_cell.length_a   1.000
_cell.length_b   1.000
_cell.length_c   1.000
_cell.angle_alpha   90.00
_cell.angle_beta   90.00
_cell.angle_gamma   90.00
#
_symmetry.space_group_name_H-M   'P 1'
#
loop_
_entity.id
_entity.type
_entity.pdbx_description
1 polymer ?
#
loop_
_entity_poly.entity_id
_entity_poly.type
_entity_poly.pdbx_seq_one_letter_code
_entity_poly.pdbx_strand_id
1 'polypeptide(L)' 'MAASFRWILQLHKDVPKAARFYTEGLDFTVNVCTLRWAELQSGPLKLALMQSPK' A
#
# COMPACT_ATOMS: atom_id res chain seq x y z
N MET A 1 0.39 -25.07 -11.83
CA MET A 1 0.75 -23.65 -11.69
C MET A 1 -0.28 -23.00 -10.80
N ALA A 2 0.07 -22.61 -9.56
CA ALA A 2 -0.86 -22.00 -8.63
C ALA A 2 -0.76 -20.47 -8.73
N ALA A 3 -1.89 -19.78 -8.88
CA ALA A 3 -1.92 -18.33 -8.81
C ALA A 3 -1.63 -17.91 -7.36
N SER A 4 -0.66 -17.01 -7.18
CA SER A 4 -0.30 -16.47 -5.87
C SER A 4 -0.75 -15.02 -5.80
N PHE A 5 -1.70 -14.74 -4.91
CA PHE A 5 -2.12 -13.38 -4.57
C PHE A 5 -1.02 -12.70 -3.76
N ARG A 6 -0.16 -11.95 -4.44
CA ARG A 6 0.96 -11.22 -3.82
C ARG A 6 0.71 -9.73 -3.62
N TRP A 7 -0.28 -9.19 -4.34
CA TRP A 7 -0.59 -7.78 -4.35
C TRP A 7 -2.02 -7.54 -3.92
N ILE A 8 -2.19 -6.60 -3.01
CA ILE A 8 -3.48 -6.02 -2.66
C ILE A 8 -3.45 -4.55 -3.09
N LEU A 9 -4.48 -4.10 -3.81
CA LEU A 9 -4.67 -2.68 -4.12
C LEU A 9 -5.82 -2.13 -3.27
N GLN A 10 -5.57 -1.06 -2.53
CA GLN A 10 -6.59 -0.37 -1.74
C GLN A 10 -6.77 1.07 -2.24
N LEU A 11 -8.02 1.50 -2.34
CA LEU A 11 -8.38 2.87 -2.69
C LEU A 11 -8.45 3.72 -1.42
N HIS A 12 -7.66 4.80 -1.37
CA HIS A 12 -7.62 5.71 -0.24
C HIS A 12 -7.87 7.16 -0.69
N LYS A 13 -8.62 7.93 0.09
CA LYS A 13 -8.80 9.36 -0.17
C LYS A 13 -7.50 10.15 0.02
N ASP A 14 -6.70 9.75 1.02
CA ASP A 14 -5.41 10.34 1.36
C ASP A 14 -4.38 9.21 1.43
N VAL A 15 -3.57 9.10 0.37
CA VAL A 15 -2.58 8.04 0.22
C VAL A 15 -1.41 8.22 1.20
N PRO A 16 -0.78 9.41 1.35
CA PRO A 16 0.28 9.59 2.33
C PRO A 16 -0.13 9.29 3.77
N LYS A 17 -1.35 9.67 4.17
CA LYS A 17 -1.86 9.37 5.51
C LYS A 17 -2.04 7.88 5.73
N ALA A 18 -2.59 7.17 4.73
CA ALA A 18 -2.72 5.72 4.79
C ALA A 18 -1.35 5.03 4.84
N ALA A 19 -0.39 5.45 4.03
CA ALA A 19 0.96 4.90 4.03
C ALA A 19 1.62 5.00 5.42
N ARG A 20 1.51 6.15 6.10
CA ARG A 20 2.00 6.32 7.47
C ARG A 20 1.34 5.37 8.45
N PHE A 21 0.02 5.20 8.36
CA PHE A 21 -0.71 4.24 9.22
C PHE A 21 -0.19 2.81 9.05
N TYR A 22 0.02 2.36 7.82
CA TYR A 22 0.55 1.01 7.56
C TYR A 22 1.99 0.84 8.04
N THR A 23 2.83 1.86 7.91
CA THR A 23 4.21 1.80 8.38
C THR A 23 4.33 1.83 9.89
N GLU A 24 3.66 2.78 10.56
CA GLU A 24 3.77 2.95 12.01
C GLU A 24 2.95 1.91 12.79
N GLY A 25 1.79 1.52 12.25
CA GLY A 25 0.85 0.63 12.94
C GLY A 25 1.02 -0.85 12.62
N LEU A 26 1.56 -1.18 11.44
CA LEU A 26 1.63 -2.55 10.93
C LEU A 26 3.02 -2.95 10.41
N ASP A 27 4.04 -2.13 10.65
CA ASP A 27 5.45 -2.38 10.30
C ASP A 27 5.68 -2.67 8.81
N PHE A 28 4.92 -1.99 7.94
CA PHE A 28 5.17 -2.04 6.50
C PHE A 28 6.32 -1.12 6.11
N THR A 29 7.24 -1.63 5.29
CA THR A 29 8.26 -0.81 4.62
C THR A 29 7.66 -0.08 3.43
N VAL A 30 7.82 1.24 3.36
CA VAL A 30 7.44 2.06 2.20
C VAL A 30 8.52 1.97 1.14
N ASN A 31 8.17 1.45 -0.03
CA ASN A 31 9.06 1.45 -1.20
C ASN A 31 8.89 2.71 -2.04
N VAL A 32 7.64 3.15 -2.22
CA VAL A 32 7.26 4.37 -2.97
C VAL A 32 6.12 5.05 -2.23
N CYS A 33 6.16 6.39 -2.11
CA CYS A 33 5.02 7.16 -1.64
C CYS A 33 4.93 8.50 -2.35
N THR A 34 3.80 8.72 -3.02
CA THR A 34 3.43 9.97 -3.70
C THR A 34 2.06 10.43 -3.21
N LEU A 35 1.59 11.58 -3.70
CA LEU A 35 0.26 12.09 -3.34
C LEU A 35 -0.88 11.15 -3.75
N ARG A 36 -0.70 10.35 -4.81
CA ARG A 36 -1.78 9.53 -5.40
C ARG A 36 -1.52 8.03 -5.42
N TRP A 37 -0.32 7.61 -5.06
CA TRP A 37 0.13 6.23 -5.14
C TRP A 37 1.15 5.93 -4.05
N ALA A 38 1.05 4.77 -3.41
CA ALA A 38 2.09 4.25 -2.55
C ALA A 38 2.23 2.74 -2.68
N GLU A 39 3.45 2.25 -2.52
CA GLU A 39 3.78 0.83 -2.48
C GLU A 39 4.44 0.51 -1.16
N LEU A 40 3.90 -0.49 -0.49
CA LEU A 40 4.25 -0.94 0.84
C LEU A 40 4.54 -2.44 0.78
N GLN A 41 5.46 -2.90 1.61
CA GLN A 41 5.80 -4.31 1.71
C GLN A 41 5.95 -4.75 3.16
N SER A 42 5.42 -5.92 3.47
CA SER A 42 5.69 -6.65 4.71
C SER A 42 5.93 -8.11 4.37
N GLY A 43 7.19 -8.56 4.44
CA GLY A 43 7.60 -9.89 4.01
C GLY A 43 7.19 -10.21 2.55
N PRO A 44 6.43 -11.29 2.30
CA PRO A 44 5.97 -11.66 0.96
C PRO A 44 4.74 -10.86 0.47
N LEU A 45 4.08 -10.12 1.36
CA LEU A 45 2.88 -9.35 1.05
C LEU A 45 3.26 -7.96 0.52
N LYS A 46 2.68 -7.60 -0.62
CA LYS A 46 2.80 -6.27 -1.21
C LYS A 46 1.45 -5.57 -1.21
N LEU A 47 1.45 -4.33 -0.76
CA LEU A 47 0.27 -3.49 -0.66
C LEU A 47 0.48 -2.23 -1.51
N ALA A 48 -0.45 -1.99 -2.42
CA ALA A 48 -0.53 -0.77 -3.21
C ALA A 48 -1.69 0.07 -2.69
N LEU A 49 -1.44 1.36 -2.50
CA LEU A 49 -2.45 2.36 -2.16
C LEU A 49 -2.60 3.29 -3.36
N MET A 50 -3.84 3.48 -3.81
CA MET A 50 -4.14 4.41 -4.90
C MET A 50 -5.18 5.42 -4.46
N GLN A 51 -5.05 6.66 -4.92
CA GLN A 51 -6.04 7.68 -4.63
C GLN A 51 -7.40 7.27 -5.22
N SER A 52 -8.43 7.24 -4.38
CA SER A 52 -9.80 7.05 -4.86
C SER A 52 -10.20 8.22 -5.76
N PRO A 53 -10.74 7.98 -6.96
CA PRO A 53 -11.36 9.04 -7.75
C PRO A 53 -12.51 9.66 -6.93
N LYS A 54 -12.73 10.96 -7.13
CA LYS A 54 -13.87 11.66 -6.52
C LYS A 54 -15.16 11.28 -7.21
#